data_AF-A0A7S3DRY0-F1
#
_entry.id   AF-A0A7S3DRY0-F1
#
_cell.length_a   1.000
_cell.length_b   1.000
_cell.length_c   1.000
_cell.angle_alpha   90.00
_cell.angle_beta   90.00
_cell.angle_gamma   90.00
#
_symmetry.space_group_name_H-M   'P 1'
#
loop_
_entity.id
_entity.type
_entity.pdbx_description
1 polymer ?
#
loop_
_entity_poly.entity_id
_entity_poly.type
_entity_poly.pdbx_seq_one_letter_code
_entity_poly.pdbx_strand_id
1 'polypeptide(L)'
;MVPVHENSRLAAFYFDGQPQAIYRFRYYQLEPVVETSVHSQSEREAKDEEMTAAIDTMLFTLHPELEKQLRMASMTPMEWPRIFKDFPDSSPVEDQEVAKITKLDSCEVRWSYNLDPKQHAYVPEQYASRGDGIHAVMVHGEALVESQMMPGQKILIRDQLSLWKDELWIHDRGHDPDTMAFIYGNQDGVPYRLQRVCNIEDVAGTDEPISAGSHRTDIYNDLAWTLGPAHRTESV
;
A
#
# COMPACT_ATOMS: atom_id res chain seq x y z
N MET A 1 -6.11 -4.53 3.91
CA MET A 1 -5.24 -3.71 4.78
C MET A 1 -5.94 -3.56 6.10
N VAL A 2 -5.21 -3.61 7.22
CA VAL A 2 -5.77 -3.46 8.57
C VAL A 2 -5.08 -2.29 9.26
N PRO A 3 -5.82 -1.47 10.03
CA PRO A 3 -5.22 -0.36 10.75
C PRO A 3 -4.47 -0.84 12.00
N VAL A 4 -3.31 -0.25 12.26
CA VAL A 4 -2.47 -0.55 13.45
C VAL A 4 -2.40 0.68 14.36
N HIS A 5 -2.23 1.85 13.77
CA HIS A 5 -2.38 3.15 14.41
C HIS A 5 -3.22 4.06 13.50
N GLU A 6 -3.59 5.25 13.99
CA GLU A 6 -4.35 6.25 13.22
C GLU A 6 -3.78 6.43 11.80
N ASN A 7 -2.46 6.62 11.73
CA ASN A 7 -1.71 6.90 10.50
C ASN A 7 -0.90 5.71 9.97
N SER A 8 -1.21 4.48 10.37
CA SER A 8 -0.50 3.32 9.83
C SER A 8 -1.36 2.09 9.56
N ARG A 9 -0.95 1.32 8.56
CA ARG A 9 -1.68 0.15 8.06
C ARG A 9 -0.74 -1.03 7.84
N LEU A 10 -1.18 -2.22 8.22
CA LEU A 10 -0.58 -3.47 7.74
C LEU A 10 -1.33 -3.95 6.50
N ALA A 11 -0.57 -4.41 5.52
CA ALA A 11 -1.11 -5.00 4.30
C ALA A 11 -0.45 -6.33 4.02
N ALA A 12 -1.25 -7.25 3.49
CA ALA A 12 -0.78 -8.49 2.91
C ALA A 12 -1.27 -8.58 1.46
N PHE A 13 -0.47 -9.19 0.61
CA PHE A 13 -0.78 -9.49 -0.78
C PHE A 13 -0.66 -11.00 -0.98
N TYR A 14 -1.67 -11.59 -1.59
CA TYR A 14 -1.78 -13.02 -1.85
C TYR A 14 -2.42 -13.28 -3.21
N PHE A 15 -2.14 -14.44 -3.79
CA PHE A 15 -2.70 -14.83 -5.09
C PHE A 15 -4.03 -15.58 -4.95
N ASP A 16 -4.82 -15.56 -6.02
CA ASP A 16 -5.96 -16.46 -6.25
C ASP A 16 -7.00 -16.53 -5.12
N GLY A 17 -7.19 -15.43 -4.40
CA GLY A 17 -8.15 -15.41 -3.29
C GLY A 17 -7.80 -16.42 -2.18
N GLN A 18 -6.50 -16.69 -1.98
CA GLN A 18 -5.96 -17.61 -0.99
C GLN A 18 -5.21 -16.83 0.11
N PRO A 19 -5.87 -16.40 1.19
CA PRO A 19 -5.24 -15.62 2.26
C PRO A 19 -4.03 -16.31 2.90
N GLN A 20 -3.91 -17.63 2.82
CA GLN A 20 -2.74 -18.38 3.30
C GLN A 20 -1.51 -18.26 2.39
N ALA A 21 -1.70 -17.92 1.12
CA ALA A 21 -0.65 -17.82 0.10
C ALA A 21 -0.11 -16.39 -0.02
N ILE A 22 0.20 -15.77 1.13
CA ILE A 22 0.76 -14.42 1.16
C ILE A 22 2.16 -14.46 0.56
N TYR A 23 2.44 -13.58 -0.39
CA TYR A 23 3.78 -13.43 -0.94
C TYR A 23 4.46 -12.14 -0.48
N ARG A 24 3.71 -11.20 0.11
CA ARG A 24 4.26 -9.93 0.58
C ARG A 24 3.46 -9.39 1.75
N PHE A 25 4.17 -8.95 2.79
CA PHE A 25 3.67 -8.00 3.78
C PHE A 25 4.28 -6.63 3.59
N ARG A 26 3.53 -5.59 3.93
CA ARG A 26 4.03 -4.21 4.04
C ARG A 26 3.40 -3.54 5.25
N TYR A 27 4.20 -2.77 5.95
CA TYR A 27 3.72 -1.76 6.87
C TYR A 27 3.79 -0.41 6.17
N TYR A 28 2.68 0.32 6.17
CA TYR A 28 2.54 1.63 5.57
C TYR A 28 2.35 2.66 6.67
N GLN A 29 3.11 3.74 6.61
CA GLN A 29 2.91 4.93 7.43
C GLN A 29 2.46 6.08 6.54
N LEU A 30 1.43 6.81 6.97
CA LEU A 30 0.80 7.90 6.25
C LEU A 30 1.20 9.21 6.92
N GLU A 31 1.79 10.13 6.17
CA GLU A 31 2.19 11.44 6.67
C GLU A 31 1.54 12.55 5.84
N PRO A 32 0.72 13.42 6.46
CA PRO A 32 0.20 14.60 5.77
C PRO A 32 1.34 15.50 5.29
N VAL A 33 1.25 15.96 4.06
CA VAL A 33 2.22 16.90 3.47
C VAL A 33 1.49 18.17 3.07
N VAL A 34 2.09 19.30 3.44
CA VAL A 34 1.68 20.62 2.95
C VAL A 34 2.49 20.92 1.70
N GLU A 35 1.86 20.84 0.54
CA GLU A 35 2.48 21.32 -0.70
C GLU A 35 2.24 22.82 -0.83
N THR A 36 3.32 23.60 -0.76
CA THR A 36 3.34 24.94 -1.33
C THR A 36 3.57 24.79 -2.82
N SER A 37 2.54 25.05 -3.61
CA SER A 37 2.61 25.01 -5.07
C SER A 37 3.55 26.13 -5.54
N VAL A 38 4.83 25.84 -5.69
CA VAL A 38 5.80 26.77 -6.28
C VAL A 38 5.54 26.80 -7.78
N HIS A 39 4.52 27.57 -8.20
CA HIS A 39 4.30 27.89 -9.60
C HIS A 39 5.51 28.68 -10.12
N SER A 40 6.47 27.95 -10.68
CA SER A 40 7.57 28.54 -11.40
C SER A 40 7.04 29.13 -12.72
N GLN A 41 7.05 30.45 -12.75
CA GLN A 41 7.17 31.31 -13.93
C GLN A 41 5.96 31.40 -14.88
N SER A 42 4.93 32.09 -14.42
CA SER A 42 4.40 33.19 -15.22
C SER A 42 3.96 34.32 -14.29
N GLU A 43 4.71 35.41 -14.29
CA GLU A 43 4.34 36.66 -13.62
C GLU A 43 3.06 37.20 -14.25
N ARG A 44 1.89 36.80 -13.75
CA ARG A 44 0.66 37.59 -13.80
C ARG A 44 -0.41 36.91 -12.96
N GLU A 45 -0.83 37.68 -11.95
CA GLU A 45 -1.97 37.47 -11.07
C GLU A 45 -1.72 36.48 -9.94
N ALA A 46 -1.38 37.04 -8.77
CA ALA A 46 -1.53 36.42 -7.47
C ALA A 46 -3.01 36.12 -7.22
N LYS A 47 -3.50 35.02 -7.78
CA LYS A 47 -4.72 34.36 -7.32
C LYS A 47 -4.29 33.31 -6.32
N ASP A 48 -4.85 33.44 -5.12
CA ASP A 48 -4.86 32.52 -3.99
C ASP A 48 -3.99 31.25 -4.18
N GLU A 49 -2.91 31.15 -3.41
CA GLU A 49 -2.15 29.90 -3.27
C GLU A 49 -3.10 28.80 -2.78
N GLU A 50 -3.63 28.01 -3.70
CA GLU A 50 -4.46 26.87 -3.36
C GLU A 50 -3.55 25.80 -2.74
N MET A 51 -3.59 25.68 -1.41
CA MET A 51 -2.95 24.58 -0.69
C MET A 51 -3.62 23.27 -1.12
N THR A 52 -2.91 22.46 -1.89
CA THR A 52 -3.37 21.12 -2.24
C THR A 52 -2.94 20.15 -1.15
N ALA A 53 -3.92 19.55 -0.46
CA ALA A 53 -3.65 18.52 0.53
C ALA A 53 -3.02 17.28 -0.15
N ALA A 54 -1.87 16.85 0.36
CA ALA A 54 -1.18 15.64 -0.09
C ALA A 54 -0.83 14.74 1.10
N ILE A 55 -0.60 13.46 0.82
CA ILE A 55 -0.21 12.46 1.84
C ILE A 55 0.95 11.66 1.29
N ASP A 56 2.07 11.64 2.01
CA ASP A 56 3.15 10.70 1.72
C ASP A 56 2.85 9.35 2.41
N THR A 57 3.11 8.27 1.70
CA THR A 57 3.05 6.92 2.22
C THR A 57 4.45 6.33 2.21
N MET A 58 5.01 6.12 3.40
CA MET A 58 6.29 5.45 3.55
C MET A 58 6.09 3.95 3.73
N LEU A 59 6.97 3.19 3.09
CA LEU A 59 6.89 1.75 3.01
C LEU A 59 7.94 1.12 3.92
N PHE A 60 7.52 0.09 4.65
CA PHE A 60 8.40 -0.69 5.51
C PHE A 60 8.24 -2.18 5.23
N THR A 61 9.36 -2.89 5.31
CA THR A 61 9.39 -4.34 5.48
C THR A 61 9.25 -4.70 6.94
N LEU A 62 8.78 -5.92 7.21
CA LEU A 62 8.60 -6.42 8.56
C LEU A 62 9.75 -7.34 8.95
N HIS A 63 10.03 -7.44 10.24
CA HIS A 63 10.92 -8.44 10.78
C HIS A 63 10.46 -9.86 10.37
N PRO A 64 11.36 -10.78 9.94
CA PRO A 64 10.97 -12.10 9.44
C PRO A 64 10.12 -12.94 10.40
N GLU A 65 10.45 -12.95 11.70
CA GLU A 65 9.65 -13.68 12.70
C GLU A 65 8.28 -13.03 12.94
N LEU A 66 8.18 -11.70 12.82
CA LEU A 66 6.88 -11.02 12.86
C LEU A 66 6.04 -11.39 11.64
N GLU A 67 6.63 -11.38 10.43
CA GLU A 67 5.93 -11.84 9.23
C GLU A 67 5.40 -13.27 9.39
N LYS A 68 6.23 -14.16 9.95
CA LYS A 68 5.84 -15.55 10.20
C LYS A 68 4.65 -15.65 11.15
N GLN A 69 4.64 -14.89 12.25
CA GLN A 69 3.48 -14.86 13.16
C GLN A 69 2.23 -14.32 12.47
N LEU A 70 2.34 -13.26 11.66
CA LEU A 70 1.23 -12.72 10.89
C LEU A 70 0.69 -13.72 9.84
N ARG A 71 1.57 -14.49 9.19
CA ARG A 71 1.18 -15.56 8.24
C ARG A 71 0.39 -16.67 8.93
N MET A 72 0.75 -17.02 10.16
CA MET A 72 0.00 -17.99 10.96
C MET A 72 -1.42 -17.51 11.27
N ALA A 73 -1.61 -16.19 11.39
CA ALA A 73 -2.91 -15.54 11.56
C ALA A 73 -3.50 -15.00 10.24
N SER A 74 -3.10 -15.55 9.09
CA SER A 74 -3.52 -15.04 7.77
C SER A 74 -5.04 -15.09 7.53
N MET A 75 -5.72 -16.05 8.17
CA MET A 75 -7.18 -16.21 8.12
C MET A 75 -7.93 -15.25 9.04
N THR A 76 -7.24 -14.60 9.97
CA THR A 76 -7.80 -13.72 11.00
C THR A 76 -7.08 -12.37 10.99
N PRO A 77 -7.17 -11.57 9.90
CA PRO A 77 -6.44 -10.32 9.77
C PRO A 77 -6.75 -9.30 10.88
N MET A 78 -7.90 -9.42 11.54
CA MET A 78 -8.27 -8.60 12.70
C MET A 78 -7.38 -8.83 13.93
N GLU A 79 -6.63 -9.94 14.00
CA GLU A 79 -5.67 -10.21 15.07
C GLU A 79 -4.30 -9.57 14.80
N TRP A 80 -4.02 -9.16 13.55
CA TRP A 80 -2.72 -8.63 13.17
C TRP A 80 -2.29 -7.39 13.96
N PRO A 81 -3.15 -6.41 14.27
CA PRO A 81 -2.74 -5.26 15.08
C PRO A 81 -2.25 -5.68 16.47
N ARG A 82 -2.90 -6.67 17.09
CA ARG A 82 -2.48 -7.23 18.38
C ARG A 82 -1.15 -7.99 18.25
N ILE A 83 -1.03 -8.88 17.26
CA ILE A 83 0.22 -9.63 16.99
C ILE A 83 1.37 -8.66 16.74
N PHE A 84 1.13 -7.61 15.96
CA PHE A 84 2.09 -6.54 15.76
C PHE A 84 2.44 -5.92 17.10
N LYS A 85 1.48 -5.34 17.84
CA LYS A 85 1.72 -4.68 19.15
C LYS A 85 2.50 -5.55 20.14
N ASP A 86 2.14 -6.83 20.27
CA ASP A 86 2.72 -7.78 21.23
C ASP A 86 4.13 -8.25 20.82
N PHE A 87 4.54 -8.05 19.56
CA PHE A 87 5.86 -8.41 19.08
C PHE A 87 6.92 -7.47 19.69
N PRO A 88 8.00 -8.00 20.30
CA PRO A 88 8.98 -7.20 21.02
C PRO A 88 9.70 -6.23 20.08
N ASP A 89 9.91 -5.00 20.56
CA ASP A 89 10.60 -3.95 19.79
C ASP A 89 12.11 -4.22 19.64
N SER A 90 12.68 -5.08 20.48
CA SER A 90 14.07 -5.53 20.41
C SER A 90 14.20 -7.04 20.68
N SER A 91 15.01 -7.71 19.88
CA SER A 91 15.38 -9.10 20.14
C SER A 91 16.37 -9.17 21.30
N PRO A 92 16.24 -10.11 22.26
CA PRO A 92 17.19 -10.28 23.36
C PRO A 92 18.52 -10.91 22.93
N VAL A 93 18.75 -11.10 21.62
CA VAL A 93 20.04 -11.57 21.12
C VAL A 93 21.05 -10.42 21.25
N GLU A 94 21.95 -10.56 22.22
CA GLU A 94 23.04 -9.64 22.50
C GLU A 94 23.77 -9.27 21.19
N ASP A 95 23.86 -7.95 20.93
CA ASP A 95 24.65 -7.26 19.89
C ASP A 95 23.94 -6.71 18.63
N GLN A 96 22.65 -6.97 18.38
CA GLN A 96 21.93 -6.24 17.31
C GLN A 96 20.49 -5.89 17.71
N GLU A 97 20.20 -4.60 17.87
CA GLU A 97 18.83 -4.09 17.90
C GLU A 97 18.17 -4.34 16.54
N VAL A 98 17.47 -5.47 16.42
CA VAL A 98 16.72 -5.76 15.20
C VAL A 98 15.35 -5.10 15.29
N ALA A 99 15.18 -4.01 14.54
CA ALA A 99 13.91 -3.30 14.48
C ALA A 99 12.80 -4.19 13.92
N LYS A 100 11.61 -4.07 14.50
CA LYS A 100 10.38 -4.75 14.07
C LYS A 100 9.97 -4.43 12.63
N ILE A 101 10.27 -3.22 12.19
CA ILE A 101 10.02 -2.73 10.83
C ILE A 101 11.28 -2.06 10.30
N THR A 102 11.54 -2.19 9.01
CA THR A 102 12.69 -1.56 8.34
C THR A 102 12.20 -0.77 7.14
N LYS A 103 12.51 0.52 7.12
CA LYS A 103 12.10 1.44 6.05
C LYS A 103 12.68 0.99 4.71
N LEU A 104 11.89 1.09 3.66
CA LEU A 104 12.34 0.97 2.28
C LEU A 104 12.67 2.37 1.76
N ASP A 105 13.94 2.72 1.80
CA ASP A 105 14.40 4.04 1.39
C ASP A 105 14.06 4.32 -0.08
N SER A 106 13.68 5.57 -0.35
CA SER A 106 13.28 6.08 -1.66
C SER A 106 12.03 5.44 -2.28
N CYS A 107 11.36 4.53 -1.57
CA CYS A 107 10.14 3.87 -2.05
C CYS A 107 8.85 4.62 -1.67
N GLU A 108 8.96 5.81 -1.09
CA GLU A 108 7.82 6.63 -0.69
C GLU A 108 6.98 7.02 -1.91
N VAL A 109 5.65 7.01 -1.73
CA VAL A 109 4.70 7.49 -2.75
C VAL A 109 3.89 8.66 -2.20
N ARG A 110 3.64 9.66 -3.02
CA ARG A 110 2.82 10.83 -2.68
C ARG A 110 1.46 10.72 -3.30
N TRP A 111 0.42 10.72 -2.47
CA TRP A 111 -0.97 10.79 -2.87
C TRP A 111 -1.45 12.23 -2.99
N SER A 112 -2.17 12.52 -4.08
CA SER A 112 -2.83 13.81 -4.28
C SER A 112 -4.09 13.64 -5.13
N TYR A 113 -4.99 14.62 -5.09
CA TYR A 113 -6.12 14.70 -6.03
C TYR A 113 -5.68 15.15 -7.44
N ASN A 114 -4.43 15.60 -7.59
CA ASN A 114 -3.89 16.03 -8.87
C ASN A 114 -3.47 14.81 -9.69
N LEU A 115 -4.31 14.46 -10.66
CA LEU A 115 -3.98 13.45 -11.65
C LEU A 115 -2.88 13.98 -12.60
N ASP A 116 -1.66 13.46 -12.50
CA ASP A 116 -0.63 13.68 -13.53
C ASP A 116 -0.99 12.86 -14.79
N PRO A 117 -1.32 13.49 -15.93
CA PRO A 117 -1.78 12.77 -17.12
C PRO A 117 -0.68 11.94 -17.80
N LYS A 118 0.60 12.24 -17.55
CA LYS A 118 1.72 11.45 -18.09
C LYS A 118 1.99 10.24 -17.21
N GLN A 119 2.04 10.45 -15.90
CA GLN A 119 2.29 9.36 -14.96
C GLN A 119 1.07 8.43 -14.87
N HIS A 120 -0.14 8.95 -14.99
CA HIS A 120 -1.39 8.19 -14.88
C HIS A 120 -2.06 7.97 -16.24
N ALA A 121 -1.29 7.87 -17.33
CA ALA A 121 -1.81 7.64 -18.68
C ALA A 121 -2.64 6.34 -18.81
N TYR A 122 -2.54 5.43 -17.82
CA TYR A 122 -3.36 4.23 -17.73
C TYR A 122 -4.79 4.48 -17.24
N VAL A 123 -5.08 5.65 -16.66
CA VAL A 123 -6.40 6.00 -16.15
C VAL A 123 -7.28 6.45 -17.33
N PRO A 124 -8.41 5.76 -17.60
CA PRO A 124 -9.31 6.16 -18.68
C PRO A 124 -9.90 7.54 -18.44
N GLU A 125 -10.20 8.25 -19.53
CA GLU A 125 -10.79 9.60 -19.49
C GLU A 125 -12.04 9.66 -18.60
N GLN A 126 -12.90 8.63 -18.65
CA GLN A 126 -14.12 8.61 -17.82
C GLN A 126 -13.87 8.59 -16.31
N TYR A 127 -12.69 8.12 -15.87
CA TYR A 127 -12.29 8.15 -14.46
C TYR A 127 -11.60 9.47 -14.13
N ALA A 128 -10.74 9.95 -15.03
CA ALA A 128 -10.08 11.25 -14.89
C ALA A 128 -11.09 12.38 -14.74
N SER A 129 -12.17 12.36 -15.53
CA SER A 129 -13.21 13.39 -15.52
C SER A 129 -14.09 13.40 -14.26
N ARG A 130 -14.07 12.34 -13.44
CA ARG A 130 -14.90 12.27 -12.22
C ARG A 130 -14.32 13.12 -11.09
N GLY A 131 -12.99 13.27 -11.05
CA GLY A 131 -12.29 14.03 -10.01
C GLY A 131 -12.46 13.50 -8.58
N ASP A 132 -12.93 12.26 -8.42
CA ASP A 132 -13.19 11.63 -7.11
C ASP A 132 -12.13 10.58 -6.72
N GLY A 133 -11.07 10.45 -7.52
CA GLY A 133 -9.91 9.61 -7.25
C GLY A 133 -8.76 10.36 -6.58
N ILE A 134 -7.93 9.63 -5.84
CA ILE A 134 -6.60 10.09 -5.42
C ILE A 134 -5.53 9.27 -6.12
N HIS A 135 -4.43 9.90 -6.49
CA HIS A 135 -3.41 9.36 -7.38
C HIS A 135 -2.05 9.47 -6.72
N ALA A 136 -1.22 8.44 -6.88
CA ALA A 136 0.10 8.38 -6.26
C ALA A 136 1.22 8.15 -7.27
N VAL A 137 2.31 8.88 -7.06
CA VAL A 137 3.59 8.71 -7.75
C VAL A 137 4.70 8.56 -6.74
N MET A 138 5.81 7.92 -7.13
CA MET A 138 6.99 7.87 -6.28
C MET A 138 7.54 9.27 -6.01
N VAL A 139 7.81 9.59 -4.74
CA VAL A 139 8.31 10.92 -4.31
C VAL A 139 9.64 11.26 -5.00
N HIS A 140 10.50 10.26 -5.17
CA HIS A 140 11.80 10.39 -5.80
C HIS A 140 11.78 10.07 -7.31
N GLY A 141 10.60 9.85 -7.89
CA GLY A 141 10.39 9.43 -9.28
C GLY A 141 10.70 7.95 -9.54
N GLU A 142 11.65 7.36 -8.82
CA GLU A 142 12.02 5.96 -8.89
C GLU A 142 12.73 5.49 -7.61
N ALA A 143 12.81 4.18 -7.40
CA ALA A 143 13.64 3.57 -6.35
C ALA A 143 14.49 2.43 -6.90
N LEU A 144 15.73 2.30 -6.42
CA LEU A 144 16.50 1.08 -6.59
C LEU A 144 16.37 0.21 -5.34
N VAL A 145 15.87 -1.01 -5.51
CA VAL A 145 15.78 -2.00 -4.45
C VAL A 145 16.61 -3.22 -4.79
N GLU A 146 17.09 -3.94 -3.77
CA GLU A 146 17.70 -5.25 -3.97
C GLU A 146 16.64 -6.34 -4.07
N SER A 147 16.81 -7.27 -5.01
CA SER A 147 15.92 -8.40 -5.19
C SER A 147 15.99 -9.34 -4.00
N GLN A 148 14.85 -9.60 -3.38
CA GLN A 148 14.73 -10.60 -2.30
C GLN A 148 14.90 -12.04 -2.83
N MET A 149 14.73 -12.26 -4.13
CA MET A 149 14.86 -13.57 -4.77
C MET A 149 16.25 -13.84 -5.34
N MET A 150 16.97 -12.79 -5.73
CA MET A 150 18.28 -12.88 -6.37
C MET A 150 19.24 -11.88 -5.73
N PRO A 151 19.96 -12.28 -4.65
CA PRO A 151 20.91 -11.40 -3.96
C PRO A 151 21.89 -10.75 -4.92
N GLY A 152 22.16 -9.46 -4.74
CA GLY A 152 23.00 -8.64 -5.60
C GLY A 152 22.31 -8.09 -6.86
N GLN A 153 21.15 -8.62 -7.27
CA GLN A 153 20.39 -8.02 -8.36
C GLN A 153 19.65 -6.79 -7.85
N LYS A 154 19.85 -5.65 -8.52
CA LYS A 154 19.09 -4.42 -8.27
C LYS A 154 17.91 -4.33 -9.21
N ILE A 155 16.81 -3.74 -8.73
CA ILE A 155 15.60 -3.52 -9.49
C ILE A 155 15.21 -2.06 -9.36
N LEU A 156 15.04 -1.39 -10.50
CA LEU A 156 14.50 -0.05 -10.62
C LEU A 156 12.98 -0.09 -10.63
N ILE A 157 12.35 0.54 -9.64
CA ILE A 157 10.91 0.58 -9.43
C ILE A 157 10.37 1.95 -9.84
N ARG A 158 9.22 1.96 -10.54
CA ARG A 158 8.48 3.17 -10.97
C ARG A 158 6.98 3.00 -10.80
N ASP A 159 6.59 2.75 -9.56
CA ASP A 159 5.21 2.43 -9.20
C ASP A 159 4.33 3.68 -9.28
N GLN A 160 3.10 3.48 -9.74
CA GLN A 160 2.07 4.50 -9.82
C GLN A 160 0.75 3.87 -9.36
N LEU A 161 -0.01 4.62 -8.58
CA LEU A 161 -1.22 4.10 -7.93
C LEU A 161 -2.39 5.04 -8.20
N SER A 162 -3.60 4.50 -8.27
CA SER A 162 -4.83 5.29 -8.26
C SER A 162 -5.87 4.61 -7.38
N LEU A 163 -6.50 5.37 -6.49
CA LEU A 163 -7.48 4.88 -5.53
C LEU A 163 -8.79 5.65 -5.70
N TRP A 164 -9.88 4.90 -5.84
CA TRP A 164 -11.26 5.37 -5.75
C TRP A 164 -11.96 4.75 -4.56
N LYS A 165 -13.23 5.11 -4.36
CA LYS A 165 -14.05 4.57 -3.28
C LYS A 165 -13.99 3.04 -3.23
N ASP A 166 -14.12 2.30 -4.32
CA ASP A 166 -14.18 0.83 -4.26
C ASP A 166 -13.14 0.13 -5.14
N GLU A 167 -12.16 0.88 -5.67
CA GLU A 167 -11.15 0.36 -6.58
C GLU A 167 -9.76 0.88 -6.22
N LEU A 168 -8.76 -0.01 -6.23
CA LEU A 168 -7.35 0.34 -6.16
C LEU A 168 -6.67 -0.19 -7.42
N TRP A 169 -6.02 0.71 -8.15
CA TRP A 169 -5.29 0.39 -9.37
C TRP A 169 -3.80 0.50 -9.09
N ILE A 170 -3.06 -0.57 -9.40
CA ILE A 170 -1.63 -0.69 -9.11
C ILE A 170 -0.87 -0.88 -10.42
N HIS A 171 -0.12 0.15 -10.80
CA HIS A 171 0.71 0.15 -12.00
C HIS A 171 2.19 -0.06 -11.67
N ASP A 172 2.50 -1.23 -11.11
CA ASP A 172 3.86 -1.59 -10.70
C ASP A 172 4.72 -2.00 -11.89
N ARG A 173 5.98 -1.54 -11.90
CA ARG A 173 6.97 -1.86 -12.94
C ARG A 173 8.37 -1.89 -12.36
N GLY A 174 9.01 -3.05 -12.45
CA GLY A 174 10.40 -3.28 -12.10
C GLY A 174 11.26 -3.53 -13.33
N HIS A 175 12.38 -2.81 -13.45
CA HIS A 175 13.34 -2.98 -14.54
C HIS A 175 14.75 -3.23 -13.99
N ASP A 176 15.57 -3.88 -14.78
CA ASP A 176 17.01 -3.92 -14.55
C ASP A 176 17.58 -2.51 -14.76
N PRO A 177 18.32 -1.93 -13.80
CA PRO A 177 18.75 -0.54 -13.88
C PRO A 177 19.79 -0.28 -14.97
N ASP A 178 20.55 -1.30 -15.39
CA ASP A 178 21.63 -1.14 -16.36
C ASP A 178 21.14 -1.34 -17.80
N THR A 179 20.28 -2.34 -18.00
CA THR A 179 19.78 -2.73 -19.33
C THR A 179 18.38 -2.20 -19.63
N MET A 180 17.67 -1.70 -18.63
CA MET A 180 16.23 -1.38 -18.69
C MET A 180 15.36 -2.57 -19.09
N ALA A 181 15.89 -3.79 -19.00
CA ALA A 181 15.12 -5.00 -19.26
C ALA A 181 14.01 -5.13 -18.20
N PHE A 182 12.82 -5.51 -18.64
CA PHE A 182 11.69 -5.74 -17.73
C PHE A 182 11.99 -6.92 -16.81
N ILE A 183 11.79 -6.74 -15.49
CA ILE A 183 11.96 -7.79 -14.47
C ILE A 183 10.60 -8.27 -13.96
N TYR A 184 9.74 -7.35 -13.52
CA TYR A 184 8.43 -7.70 -12.96
C TYR A 184 7.41 -6.56 -13.11
N GLY A 185 6.13 -6.90 -12.91
CA GLY A 185 5.04 -5.93 -12.87
C GLY A 185 4.03 -6.16 -13.99
N ASN A 186 3.36 -5.09 -14.42
CA ASN A 186 2.37 -5.14 -15.49
C ASN A 186 3.06 -5.17 -16.86
N GLN A 187 3.17 -6.35 -17.49
CA GLN A 187 3.85 -6.53 -18.78
C GLN A 187 3.13 -5.81 -19.93
N ASP A 188 1.80 -5.85 -19.95
CA ASP A 188 0.99 -5.24 -21.02
C ASP A 188 0.71 -3.74 -20.80
N GLY A 189 1.32 -3.14 -19.77
CA GLY A 189 1.01 -1.76 -19.35
C GLY A 189 -0.42 -1.60 -18.78
N VAL A 190 -1.11 -2.71 -18.52
CA VAL A 190 -2.45 -2.73 -17.92
C VAL A 190 -2.28 -2.88 -16.40
N PRO A 191 -2.73 -1.92 -15.57
CA PRO A 191 -2.57 -1.99 -14.13
C PRO A 191 -3.41 -3.13 -13.53
N TYR A 192 -2.93 -3.71 -12.43
CA TYR A 192 -3.76 -4.57 -11.58
C TYR A 192 -4.92 -3.73 -11.02
N ARG A 193 -6.14 -4.25 -11.13
CA ARG A 193 -7.35 -3.61 -10.59
C ARG A 193 -7.89 -4.46 -9.45
N LEU A 194 -7.86 -3.90 -8.25
CA LEU A 194 -8.38 -4.53 -7.05
C LEU A 194 -9.71 -3.88 -6.71
N GLN A 195 -10.70 -4.68 -6.37
CA GLN A 195 -11.99 -4.20 -5.89
C GLN A 195 -12.09 -4.38 -4.37
N ARG A 196 -12.71 -3.41 -3.70
CA ARG A 196 -13.00 -3.54 -2.28
C ARG A 196 -14.07 -4.61 -2.09
N VAL A 197 -13.82 -5.54 -1.17
CA VAL A 197 -14.70 -6.69 -0.88
C VAL A 197 -15.24 -6.68 0.55
N CYS A 198 -14.56 -5.99 1.45
CA CYS A 198 -15.01 -5.75 2.81
C CYS A 198 -14.53 -4.39 3.32
N ASN A 199 -15.28 -3.83 4.27
CA ASN A 199 -14.85 -2.74 5.13
C ASN A 199 -14.26 -3.30 6.42
N ILE A 200 -13.30 -2.56 6.98
CA ILE A 200 -12.82 -2.77 8.34
C ILE A 200 -13.08 -1.46 9.05
N GLU A 201 -13.99 -1.50 10.01
CA GLU A 201 -14.42 -0.34 10.78
C GLU A 201 -13.85 -0.46 12.19
N ASP A 202 -13.21 0.62 12.64
CA ASP A 202 -12.85 0.75 14.04
C ASP A 202 -14.08 1.11 14.85
N VAL A 203 -14.21 0.52 16.04
CA VAL A 203 -15.24 0.91 17.00
C VAL A 203 -14.86 2.30 17.50
N ALA A 204 -15.46 3.34 16.91
CA ALA A 204 -15.20 4.72 17.27
C ALA A 204 -15.40 4.94 18.78
N GLY A 205 -14.39 5.51 19.45
CA GLY A 205 -14.53 6.04 20.81
C GLY A 205 -13.61 5.49 21.89
N THR A 206 -12.57 4.71 21.56
CA THR A 206 -11.53 4.37 22.54
C THR A 206 -10.17 4.89 22.10
N ASP A 207 -9.52 5.70 22.92
CA ASP A 207 -8.11 6.12 22.76
C ASP A 207 -7.11 4.93 22.87
N GLU A 208 -7.62 3.73 23.14
CA GLU A 208 -6.87 2.49 23.09
C GLU A 208 -6.52 2.14 21.63
N PRO A 209 -5.27 1.74 21.35
CA PRO A 209 -4.85 1.32 20.02
C PRO A 209 -5.75 0.17 19.56
N ILE A 210 -6.54 0.42 18.52
CA ILE A 210 -7.34 -0.50 17.69
C ILE A 210 -7.48 -1.86 18.37
N SER A 211 -8.32 -1.88 19.40
CA SER A 211 -8.52 -3.05 20.21
C SER A 211 -9.23 -4.14 19.40
N ALA A 212 -9.29 -5.35 19.96
CA ALA A 212 -9.91 -6.56 19.39
C ALA A 212 -11.42 -6.44 19.02
N GLY A 213 -11.97 -5.24 18.91
CA GLY A 213 -13.34 -4.93 18.54
C GLY A 213 -13.54 -4.41 17.12
N SER A 214 -12.50 -4.18 16.31
CA SER A 214 -12.72 -3.76 14.90
C SER A 214 -13.56 -4.82 14.17
N HIS A 215 -14.59 -4.37 13.47
CA HIS A 215 -15.53 -5.25 12.79
C HIS A 215 -15.29 -5.23 11.28
N ARG A 216 -15.38 -6.42 10.69
CA ARG A 216 -15.33 -6.61 9.25
C ARG A 216 -16.75 -6.72 8.71
N THR A 217 -17.06 -5.91 7.70
CA THR A 217 -18.36 -5.94 7.01
C THR A 217 -18.14 -6.21 5.53
N ASP A 218 -18.73 -7.28 5.01
CA ASP A 218 -18.63 -7.61 3.58
C ASP A 218 -19.47 -6.64 2.74
N ILE A 219 -18.94 -6.21 1.59
CA ILE A 219 -19.59 -5.21 0.72
C ILE A 219 -20.07 -5.84 -0.59
N TYR A 220 -19.31 -6.79 -1.14
CA TYR A 220 -19.57 -7.38 -2.47
C TYR A 220 -19.51 -8.89 -2.45
N ASN A 221 -20.60 -9.54 -2.87
CA ASN A 221 -20.75 -10.99 -2.80
C ASN A 221 -19.94 -11.75 -3.87
N ASP A 222 -19.84 -11.24 -5.10
CA ASP A 222 -19.26 -11.99 -6.23
C ASP A 222 -17.74 -12.22 -6.11
N LEU A 223 -17.06 -11.39 -5.32
CA LEU A 223 -15.64 -11.52 -4.99
C LEU A 223 -15.39 -11.88 -3.53
N ALA A 224 -16.44 -12.11 -2.73
CA ALA A 224 -16.28 -12.49 -1.32
C ALA A 224 -15.51 -13.80 -1.15
N TRP A 225 -15.52 -14.69 -2.15
CA TRP A 225 -14.73 -15.92 -2.16
C TRP A 225 -13.21 -15.69 -1.99
N THR A 226 -12.72 -14.48 -2.31
CA THR A 226 -11.32 -14.08 -2.14
C THR A 226 -10.93 -13.88 -0.68
N LEU A 227 -11.91 -13.73 0.21
CA LEU A 227 -11.71 -13.49 1.63
C LEU A 227 -11.30 -14.74 2.41
N GLY A 228 -11.38 -15.91 1.78
CA GLY A 228 -10.95 -17.20 2.32
C GLY A 228 -12.04 -18.28 2.22
N PRO A 229 -11.72 -19.53 2.63
CA PRO A 229 -12.63 -20.67 2.47
C PRO A 229 -14.03 -20.48 3.07
N ALA A 230 -14.17 -19.75 4.18
CA ALA A 230 -15.46 -19.50 4.83
C ALA A 230 -16.45 -18.70 3.96
N HIS A 231 -15.96 -17.98 2.94
CA HIS A 231 -16.76 -17.17 2.03
C HIS A 231 -16.93 -17.82 0.65
N ARG A 232 -16.41 -19.05 0.46
CA ARG A 232 -16.61 -19.83 -0.77
C ARG A 232 -17.92 -20.59 -0.62
N THR A 233 -18.87 -20.38 -1.52
CA THR A 233 -20.05 -21.23 -1.59
C THR A 233 -19.62 -22.63 -2.02
N GLU A 234 -20.10 -23.67 -1.34
CA GLU A 234 -19.88 -25.08 -1.71
C GLU A 234 -20.67 -25.40 -2.99
N SER A 235 -20.33 -24.79 -4.13
CA SER A 235 -21.03 -25.05 -5.38
C SER A 235 -20.29 -24.50 -6.59
N VAL A 236 -19.33 -25.27 -7.11
CA VAL A 236 -19.24 -25.65 -8.55
C VAL A 236 -18.62 -27.04 -8.62
#